data_AF-A0A0V7Z6C2-F1
#
_entry.id   AF-A0A0V7Z6C2-F1
#
_cell.length_a   1.000
_cell.length_b   1.000
_cell.length_c   1.000
_cell.angle_alpha   90.00
_cell.angle_beta   90.00
_cell.angle_gamma   90.00
#
_symmetry.space_group_name_H-M   'P 1'
#
loop_
_entity.id
_entity.type
_entity.pdbx_description
1 polymer ?
#
loop_
_entity_poly.entity_id
_entity_poly.type
_entity_poly.pdbx_seq_one_letter_code
_entity_poly.pdbx_strand_id
1 'polypeptide(L)'
;MRRPLLSAALAAALLAPFPGGAFAQPAKGAPAALERARDVMANRFRDTKLSGDPDRDFAEMLIASYEETLFLAKTQLDYGGDRQLRETAQKIQDEQQARIDALKQWQVRSREAGYRPQPNQTPPGEGPLDRQAQAAPAQGQPASPAAGEKAVAPVPPSNAPLVAATVRKVDDATGKVTLDHETIPNIGMDAMTMAYKVQDPAMLKGLKPGEKVRFSADRVNGSIAVTRIQKAR
;
A
#
# COMPACT_ATOMS: atom_id res chain seq x y z
N MET A 1 -70.17 16.33 40.07
CA MET A 1 -68.76 15.89 40.04
C MET A 1 -68.23 16.04 38.61
N ARG A 2 -67.11 16.76 38.44
CA ARG A 2 -66.08 16.67 37.37
C ARG A 2 -66.54 16.86 35.90
N ARG A 3 -65.90 17.62 35.01
CA ARG A 3 -64.70 18.49 34.97
C ARG A 3 -64.77 19.24 33.60
N PRO A 4 -64.18 20.43 33.45
CA PRO A 4 -64.18 21.21 32.20
C PRO A 4 -62.90 20.99 31.36
N LEU A 5 -62.71 21.85 30.35
CA LEU A 5 -61.45 22.27 29.68
C LEU A 5 -61.29 21.73 28.25
N LEU A 6 -61.55 22.57 27.24
CA LEU A 6 -60.68 23.60 26.63
C LEU A 6 -59.94 23.01 25.42
N SER A 7 -60.40 23.43 24.23
CA SER A 7 -59.64 23.32 22.99
C SER A 7 -58.44 24.26 23.06
N ALA A 8 -57.24 23.70 23.13
CA ALA A 8 -56.00 24.42 22.90
C ALA A 8 -55.43 23.97 21.56
N ALA A 9 -55.49 24.85 20.57
CA ALA A 9 -54.77 24.72 19.31
C ALA A 9 -53.27 24.84 19.61
N LEU A 10 -52.51 23.77 19.39
CA LEU A 10 -51.06 23.78 19.45
C LEU A 10 -50.51 23.81 18.03
N ALA A 11 -49.89 24.94 17.66
CA ALA A 11 -49.10 25.07 16.46
C ALA A 11 -47.90 24.12 16.54
N ALA A 12 -47.87 23.09 15.70
CA ALA A 12 -46.71 22.23 15.53
C ALA A 12 -45.70 22.94 14.60
N ALA A 13 -44.67 23.53 15.22
CA ALA A 13 -43.45 23.89 14.51
C ALA A 13 -42.73 22.61 14.07
N LEU A 14 -42.68 22.37 12.76
CA LEU A 14 -41.85 21.34 12.14
C LEU A 14 -40.37 21.76 12.22
N LEU A 15 -39.71 21.39 13.32
CA LEU A 15 -38.25 21.27 13.38
C LEU A 15 -37.87 20.00 12.60
N ALA A 16 -37.41 20.19 11.35
CA ALA A 16 -36.74 19.13 10.62
C ALA A 16 -35.42 18.79 11.36
N PRO A 17 -35.16 17.53 11.74
CA PRO A 17 -33.85 17.15 12.23
C PRO A 17 -32.87 17.21 11.07
N PHE A 18 -31.85 18.06 11.21
CA PHE A 18 -30.63 17.98 10.42
C PHE A 18 -30.12 16.53 10.46
N PRO A 19 -29.74 15.91 9.33
CA PRO A 19 -28.97 14.67 9.37
C PRO A 19 -27.60 15.01 9.94
N GLY A 20 -27.49 14.95 11.27
CA GLY A 20 -26.23 14.93 11.97
C GLY A 20 -25.39 13.79 11.42
N GLY A 21 -24.11 14.08 11.15
CA GLY A 21 -23.16 13.11 10.66
C GLY A 21 -23.26 11.82 11.48
N ALA A 22 -23.64 10.74 10.80
CA ALA A 22 -23.51 9.41 11.35
C ALA A 22 -22.01 9.15 11.55
N PHE A 23 -21.52 9.44 12.75
CA PHE A 23 -20.36 8.71 13.24
C PHE A 23 -20.79 7.25 13.25
N ALA A 24 -20.28 6.49 12.28
CA ALA A 24 -20.47 5.05 12.23
C ALA A 24 -20.09 4.51 13.62
N GLN A 25 -21.03 3.85 14.29
CA GLN A 25 -20.72 3.16 15.53
C GLN A 25 -19.57 2.18 15.24
N PRO A 26 -18.58 2.04 16.15
CA PRO A 26 -17.49 1.10 15.93
C PRO A 26 -18.11 -0.26 15.63
N ALA A 27 -17.72 -0.86 14.50
CA ALA A 27 -18.29 -2.11 14.09
C ALA A 27 -18.08 -3.16 15.19
N LYS A 28 -18.95 -4.17 15.26
CA LYS A 28 -18.78 -5.35 16.13
C LYS A 28 -18.58 -6.59 15.24
N GLY A 29 -17.92 -7.62 15.77
CA GLY A 29 -17.67 -8.87 15.03
C GLY A 29 -16.60 -8.72 13.94
N ALA A 30 -16.80 -9.38 12.80
CA ALA A 30 -15.78 -9.51 11.74
C ALA A 30 -15.22 -8.17 11.22
N PRO A 31 -16.04 -7.12 10.94
CA PRO A 31 -15.50 -5.85 10.46
C PRO A 31 -14.63 -5.15 11.52
N ALA A 32 -15.00 -5.24 12.79
CA ALA A 32 -14.21 -4.72 13.91
C ALA A 32 -12.86 -5.44 14.07
N ALA A 33 -12.82 -6.74 13.79
CA ALA A 33 -11.60 -7.54 13.84
C ALA A 33 -10.66 -7.17 12.70
N LEU A 34 -11.20 -7.00 11.49
CA LEU A 34 -10.43 -6.54 10.33
C LEU A 34 -9.95 -5.09 10.48
N GLU A 35 -10.76 -4.20 11.05
CA GLU A 35 -10.34 -2.84 11.40
C GLU A 35 -9.20 -2.85 12.41
N ARG A 36 -9.30 -3.65 13.48
CA ARG A 36 -8.20 -3.84 14.43
C ARG A 36 -6.95 -4.41 13.76
N ALA A 37 -7.09 -5.34 12.81
CA ALA A 37 -5.96 -5.83 12.01
C ALA A 37 -5.26 -4.66 11.30
N ARG A 38 -6.05 -3.82 10.62
CA ARG A 38 -5.54 -2.67 9.87
C ARG A 38 -4.84 -1.65 10.77
N ASP A 39 -5.39 -1.38 11.94
CA ASP A 39 -4.80 -0.42 12.88
C ASP A 39 -3.50 -0.96 13.50
N VAL A 40 -3.46 -2.24 13.86
CA VAL A 40 -2.23 -2.90 14.33
C VAL A 40 -1.16 -2.83 13.24
N MET A 41 -1.51 -3.15 11.99
CA MET A 41 -0.58 -3.06 10.84
C MET A 41 -0.03 -1.64 10.64
N ALA A 42 -0.88 -0.61 10.75
CA ALA A 42 -0.48 0.77 10.51
C ALA A 42 0.46 1.34 11.60
N ASN A 43 0.30 0.90 12.85
CA ASN A 43 1.04 1.46 13.98
C ASN A 43 2.33 0.68 14.28
N ARG A 44 2.38 -0.64 14.03
CA ARG A 44 3.54 -1.51 14.36
C ARG A 44 4.85 -1.02 13.73
N PHE A 45 4.82 -0.64 12.45
CA PHE A 45 6.00 -0.16 11.73
C PHE A 45 6.39 1.28 12.06
N ARG A 46 5.46 2.11 12.56
CA ARG A 46 5.77 3.51 12.93
C ARG A 46 6.59 3.62 14.20
N ASP A 47 6.34 2.74 15.17
CA ASP A 47 6.93 2.84 16.50
C ASP A 47 8.17 1.95 16.68
N THR A 48 8.52 1.14 15.68
CA THR A 48 9.69 0.26 15.75
C THR A 48 10.97 1.08 15.60
N LYS A 49 11.75 1.16 16.67
CA LYS A 49 13.06 1.81 16.67
C LYS A 49 14.14 0.82 16.27
N LEU A 50 14.78 1.08 15.13
CA LEU A 50 15.89 0.29 14.63
C LEU A 50 17.09 0.38 15.57
N SER A 51 17.74 -0.76 15.80
CA SER A 51 18.91 -0.90 16.65
C SER A 51 20.22 -0.53 15.94
N GLY A 52 20.21 -0.49 14.61
CA GLY A 52 21.38 -0.27 13.77
C GLY A 52 22.14 -1.56 13.42
N ASP A 53 21.67 -2.71 13.89
CA ASP A 53 22.13 -4.02 13.46
C ASP A 53 21.20 -4.54 12.35
N PRO A 54 21.68 -4.70 11.11
CA PRO A 54 20.81 -5.02 9.98
C PRO A 54 20.13 -6.39 10.10
N ASP A 55 20.80 -7.39 10.69
CA ASP A 55 20.23 -8.74 10.83
C ASP A 55 19.13 -8.75 11.88
N ARG A 56 19.36 -8.04 13.01
CA ARG A 56 18.38 -7.89 14.07
C ARG A 56 17.17 -7.09 13.61
N ASP A 57 17.42 -5.96 12.96
CA ASP A 57 16.38 -5.06 12.48
C ASP A 57 15.54 -5.75 11.40
N PHE A 58 16.18 -6.51 10.48
CA PHE A 58 15.48 -7.34 9.51
C PHE A 58 14.60 -8.41 10.18
N ALA A 59 15.14 -9.14 11.17
CA ALA A 59 14.38 -10.17 11.88
C ALA A 59 13.18 -9.58 12.64
N GLU A 60 13.35 -8.44 13.32
CA GLU A 60 12.27 -7.76 14.04
C GLU A 60 11.16 -7.28 13.08
N MET A 61 11.52 -6.66 11.96
CA MET A 61 10.55 -6.24 10.94
C MET A 61 9.83 -7.42 10.29
N LEU A 62 10.54 -8.51 10.01
CA LEU A 62 9.97 -9.68 9.36
C LEU A 62 9.03 -10.46 10.29
N ILE A 63 9.37 -10.58 11.58
CA ILE A 63 8.44 -11.13 12.59
C ILE A 63 7.15 -10.31 12.63
N ALA A 64 7.25 -8.98 12.66
CA ALA A 64 6.09 -8.10 12.66
C ALA A 64 5.20 -8.34 11.42
N SER A 65 5.79 -8.38 10.22
CA SER A 65 5.04 -8.64 8.97
C SER A 65 4.33 -10.02 8.96
N TYR A 66 4.98 -11.05 9.47
CA TYR A 66 4.37 -12.38 9.58
C TYR A 66 3.25 -12.42 10.61
N GLU A 67 3.40 -11.73 11.76
CA GLU A 67 2.37 -11.61 12.79
C GLU A 67 1.10 -10.93 12.26
N GLU A 68 1.23 -9.95 11.36
CA GLU A 68 0.11 -9.29 10.68
C GLU A 68 -0.65 -10.25 9.77
N THR A 69 0.08 -10.99 8.93
CA THR A 69 -0.51 -11.96 8.01
C THR A 69 -1.19 -13.10 8.79
N LEU A 70 -0.57 -13.53 9.90
CA LEU A 70 -1.11 -14.51 10.84
C LEU A 70 -2.42 -14.02 11.48
N PHE A 71 -2.51 -12.73 11.85
CA PHE A 71 -3.72 -12.16 12.42
C PHE A 71 -4.88 -12.17 11.43
N LEU A 72 -4.62 -11.82 10.16
CA LEU A 72 -5.64 -11.85 9.11
C LEU A 72 -6.16 -13.28 8.87
N ALA A 73 -5.25 -14.25 8.80
CA ALA A 73 -5.59 -15.66 8.69
C ALA A 73 -6.49 -16.12 9.86
N LYS A 74 -6.10 -15.81 11.11
CA LYS A 74 -6.91 -16.13 12.29
C LYS A 74 -8.29 -15.49 12.24
N THR A 75 -8.38 -14.23 11.82
CA THR A 75 -9.66 -13.54 11.64
C THR A 75 -10.56 -14.25 10.62
N GLN A 76 -10.00 -14.72 9.50
CA GLN A 76 -10.74 -15.53 8.52
C GLN A 76 -11.18 -16.88 9.10
N LEU A 77 -10.36 -17.52 9.95
CA LEU A 77 -10.72 -18.78 10.62
C LEU A 77 -11.79 -18.60 11.71
N ASP A 78 -11.86 -17.43 12.35
CA ASP A 78 -12.84 -17.14 13.39
C ASP A 78 -14.19 -16.72 12.81
N TYR A 79 -14.19 -15.87 11.79
CA TYR A 79 -15.40 -15.20 11.30
C TYR A 79 -15.78 -15.59 9.85
N GLY A 80 -14.85 -16.13 9.08
CA GLY A 80 -15.07 -16.48 7.68
C GLY A 80 -15.80 -17.82 7.51
N GLY A 81 -16.79 -17.86 6.61
CA GLY A 81 -17.57 -19.06 6.33
C GLY A 81 -17.13 -19.85 5.09
N ASP A 82 -16.40 -19.24 4.17
CA ASP A 82 -15.99 -19.91 2.93
C ASP A 82 -14.91 -20.96 3.17
N ARG A 83 -15.15 -22.19 2.69
CA ARG A 83 -14.26 -23.34 2.92
C ARG A 83 -12.86 -23.11 2.35
N GLN A 84 -12.76 -22.66 1.11
CA GLN A 84 -11.49 -22.49 0.41
C GLN A 84 -10.65 -21.39 1.09
N LEU A 85 -11.28 -20.30 1.50
CA LEU A 85 -10.60 -19.22 2.22
C LEU A 85 -10.14 -19.66 3.60
N ARG A 86 -10.89 -20.52 4.31
CA ARG A 86 -10.47 -21.09 5.59
C ARG A 86 -9.28 -22.05 5.42
N GLU A 87 -9.28 -22.89 4.39
CA GLU A 87 -8.14 -23.76 4.08
C GLU A 87 -6.88 -22.93 3.76
N THR A 88 -7.04 -21.85 2.99
CA THR A 88 -5.96 -20.90 2.71
C THR A 88 -5.44 -20.25 3.99
N ALA A 89 -6.34 -19.78 4.85
CA ALA A 89 -6.00 -19.16 6.12
C ALA A 89 -5.28 -20.13 7.07
N GLN A 90 -5.71 -21.39 7.13
CA GLN A 90 -5.03 -22.42 7.92
C GLN A 90 -3.58 -22.63 7.44
N LYS A 91 -3.38 -22.76 6.13
CA LYS A 91 -2.03 -22.89 5.56
C LYS A 91 -1.15 -21.69 5.87
N ILE A 92 -1.69 -20.48 5.75
CA ILE A 92 -1.00 -19.25 6.13
C ILE A 92 -0.63 -19.29 7.61
N GLN A 93 -1.57 -19.66 8.49
CA GLN A 93 -1.30 -19.73 9.93
C GLN A 93 -0.10 -20.64 10.23
N ASP A 94 -0.10 -21.85 9.68
CA ASP A 94 0.93 -22.85 9.97
C ASP A 94 2.30 -22.42 9.43
N GLU A 95 2.35 -21.93 8.19
CA GLU A 95 3.59 -21.48 7.56
C GLU A 95 4.17 -20.21 8.22
N GLN A 96 3.33 -19.22 8.52
CA GLN A 96 3.80 -17.97 9.14
C GLN A 96 4.23 -18.18 10.59
N GLN A 97 3.52 -19.03 11.34
CA GLN A 97 3.93 -19.36 12.71
C GLN A 97 5.30 -20.03 12.74
N ALA A 98 5.54 -21.02 11.87
CA ALA A 98 6.84 -21.68 11.78
C ALA A 98 7.98 -20.70 11.44
N ARG A 99 7.73 -19.72 10.56
CA ARG A 99 8.69 -18.67 10.22
C ARG A 99 8.97 -17.73 11.39
N ILE A 100 7.93 -17.31 12.11
CA ILE A 100 8.06 -16.49 13.33
C ILE A 100 8.90 -17.24 14.36
N ASP A 101 8.63 -18.51 14.59
CA ASP A 101 9.34 -19.33 15.58
C ASP A 101 10.81 -19.51 15.18
N ALA A 102 11.10 -19.74 13.90
CA ALA A 102 12.47 -19.82 13.41
C ALA A 102 13.26 -18.52 13.62
N LEU A 103 12.64 -17.35 13.36
CA LEU A 103 13.26 -16.05 13.61
C LEU A 103 13.46 -15.78 15.11
N LYS A 104 12.48 -16.12 15.96
CA LYS A 104 12.62 -16.00 17.42
C LYS A 104 13.72 -16.92 17.96
N GLN A 105 13.82 -18.14 17.46
CA GLN A 105 14.91 -19.05 17.80
C GLN A 105 16.27 -18.50 17.35
N TRP A 106 16.34 -17.94 16.13
CA TRP A 106 17.55 -17.26 15.67
C TRP A 106 17.90 -16.06 16.58
N GLN A 107 16.94 -15.25 17.01
CA GLN A 107 17.18 -14.12 17.92
C GLN A 107 17.79 -14.57 19.25
N VAL A 108 17.36 -15.70 19.81
CA VAL A 108 17.98 -16.29 21.00
C VAL A 108 19.41 -16.71 20.71
N ARG A 109 19.62 -17.52 19.66
CA ARG A 109 20.94 -18.02 19.26
C ARG A 109 21.93 -16.90 18.94
N SER A 110 21.46 -15.83 18.30
CA SER A 110 22.30 -14.67 17.92
C SER A 110 22.87 -13.91 19.13
N ARG A 111 22.31 -14.11 20.33
CA ARG A 111 22.77 -13.50 21.59
C ARG A 111 23.75 -14.38 22.36
N GLU A 112 23.98 -15.60 21.91
CA GLU A 112 24.91 -16.52 22.56
C GLU A 112 26.36 -16.08 22.32
N ALA A 113 27.23 -16.21 23.32
CA ALA A 113 28.61 -15.72 23.28
C ALA A 113 29.47 -16.31 22.15
N GLY A 114 29.07 -17.45 21.58
CA GLY A 114 29.76 -18.12 20.47
C GLY A 114 29.26 -17.75 19.08
N TYR A 115 28.20 -16.95 18.96
CA TYR A 115 27.64 -16.57 17.67
C TYR A 115 28.61 -15.67 16.90
N ARG A 116 28.86 -16.00 15.62
CA ARG A 116 29.63 -15.16 14.71
C ARG A 116 28.89 -15.00 13.39
N PRO A 117 28.54 -13.77 12.97
CA PRO A 117 27.98 -13.53 11.65
C PRO A 117 29.02 -13.82 10.55
N GLN A 118 28.55 -13.90 9.30
CA GLN A 118 29.45 -14.12 8.17
C GLN A 118 30.42 -12.94 8.00
N PRO A 119 31.68 -13.19 7.59
CA PRO A 119 32.72 -12.16 7.56
C PRO A 119 32.57 -11.13 6.43
N ASN A 120 31.63 -11.32 5.51
CA ASN A 120 31.41 -10.50 4.32
C ASN A 120 30.26 -9.49 4.48
N GLN A 121 29.92 -9.10 5.71
CA GLN A 121 28.93 -8.06 5.94
C GLN A 121 29.41 -6.71 5.38
N THR A 122 28.53 -6.02 4.67
CA THR A 122 28.80 -4.65 4.22
C THR A 122 28.83 -3.74 5.45
N PRO A 123 29.86 -2.89 5.63
CA PRO A 123 29.92 -1.98 6.76
C PRO A 123 28.69 -1.05 6.83
N PRO A 124 28.25 -0.67 8.04
CA PRO A 124 27.16 0.30 8.20
C PRO A 124 27.47 1.60 7.45
N GLY A 125 26.51 2.10 6.66
CA GLY A 125 26.67 3.33 5.88
C GLY A 125 27.38 3.16 4.53
N GLU A 126 27.79 1.94 4.17
CA GLU A 126 28.41 1.62 2.87
C GLU A 126 27.47 0.83 1.94
N GLY A 127 26.22 0.66 2.38
CA GLY A 127 25.17 -0.01 1.61
C GLY A 127 24.88 0.69 0.28
N PRO A 128 24.29 -0.02 -0.70
CA PRO A 128 23.89 0.60 -1.97
C PRO A 128 22.98 1.81 -1.80
N LEU A 129 22.08 1.79 -0.80
CA LEU A 129 21.17 2.90 -0.48
C LEU A 129 21.92 4.09 0.12
N ASP A 130 22.91 3.86 0.99
CA ASP A 130 23.73 4.92 1.57
C ASP A 130 24.60 5.59 0.52
N ARG A 131 25.21 4.81 -0.39
CA ARG A 131 26.00 5.34 -1.51
C ARG A 131 25.15 6.19 -2.45
N GLN A 132 23.90 5.80 -2.69
CA GLN A 132 22.95 6.62 -3.46
C GLN A 132 22.57 7.91 -2.72
N ALA A 133 22.40 7.86 -1.40
CA ALA A 133 22.11 9.03 -0.58
C ALA A 133 23.31 10.01 -0.49
N GLN A 134 24.53 9.49 -0.38
CA GLN A 134 25.77 10.28 -0.32
C GLN A 134 26.19 10.83 -1.69
N ALA A 135 25.88 10.12 -2.79
CA ALA A 135 26.11 10.59 -4.15
C ALA A 135 25.13 11.69 -4.59
N ALA A 136 24.05 11.91 -3.83
CA ALA A 136 23.18 13.05 -4.02
C ALA A 136 23.82 14.31 -3.38
N PRO A 137 24.01 15.42 -4.10
CA PRO A 137 24.56 16.64 -3.50
C PRO A 137 23.62 17.13 -2.38
N ALA A 138 24.21 17.50 -1.24
CA ALA A 138 23.50 18.12 -0.11
C ALA A 138 22.96 19.50 -0.54
N GLN A 139 21.76 19.51 -1.11
CA GLN A 139 20.96 20.71 -1.31
C GLN A 139 19.61 20.45 -0.63
N GLY A 140 19.12 21.45 0.11
CA GLY A 140 17.84 21.39 0.81
C GLY A 140 16.68 20.96 -0.10
N GLN A 141 15.60 20.49 0.52
CA GLN A 141 14.29 20.25 -0.10
C GLN A 141 13.93 21.28 -1.20
N PRO A 142 13.22 20.86 -2.27
CA PRO A 142 13.83 20.20 -3.42
C PRO A 142 13.68 21.08 -4.67
N ALA A 143 14.75 21.26 -5.42
CA ALA A 143 14.66 21.62 -6.83
C ALA A 143 15.01 20.37 -7.63
N SER A 144 14.08 19.90 -8.47
CA SER A 144 14.41 18.95 -9.54
C SER A 144 15.61 19.49 -10.33
N PRO A 145 16.61 18.66 -10.67
CA PRO A 145 16.65 18.20 -12.05
C PRO A 145 17.27 16.81 -12.30
N ALA A 146 16.74 16.22 -13.37
CA ALA A 146 17.36 15.38 -14.41
C ALA A 146 18.70 14.63 -14.16
N ALA A 147 18.57 13.31 -14.22
CA ALA A 147 19.30 12.40 -15.12
C ALA A 147 20.84 12.52 -15.23
N GLY A 148 21.51 11.57 -14.59
CA GLY A 148 22.79 11.00 -15.03
C GLY A 148 22.66 9.49 -15.07
N GLU A 149 22.39 8.96 -16.25
CA GLU A 149 22.21 7.54 -16.56
C GLU A 149 23.48 6.72 -16.25
N LYS A 150 23.34 5.56 -15.60
CA LYS A 150 23.99 4.31 -16.07
C LYS A 150 23.33 3.05 -15.48
N ALA A 151 22.69 2.33 -16.40
CA ALA A 151 22.45 0.88 -16.50
C ALA A 151 21.94 0.14 -15.25
N VAL A 152 20.62 -0.12 -15.23
CA VAL A 152 20.02 -1.19 -14.42
C VAL A 152 19.51 -2.27 -15.38
N ALA A 153 19.93 -3.50 -15.07
CA ALA A 153 19.52 -4.74 -15.74
C ALA A 153 17.98 -4.89 -15.79
N PRO A 154 17.45 -5.66 -16.75
CA PRO A 154 16.01 -5.75 -16.97
C PRO A 154 15.36 -6.51 -15.81
N VAL A 155 14.53 -5.80 -15.04
CA VAL A 155 13.57 -6.40 -14.12
C VAL A 155 12.50 -7.08 -15.01
N PRO A 156 12.13 -8.35 -14.75
CA PRO A 156 11.12 -9.03 -15.56
C PRO A 156 9.78 -8.26 -15.52
N PRO A 157 9.00 -8.27 -16.62
CA PRO A 157 7.77 -7.51 -16.70
C PRO A 157 6.76 -8.00 -15.65
N SER A 158 6.35 -7.11 -14.75
CA SER A 158 5.16 -7.34 -13.93
C SER A 158 3.94 -7.38 -14.86
N ASN A 159 3.20 -8.49 -14.83
CA ASN A 159 1.98 -8.68 -15.61
C ASN A 159 0.80 -7.92 -14.98
N ALA A 160 0.97 -6.61 -14.80
CA ALA A 160 -0.09 -5.74 -14.32
C ALA A 160 -1.21 -5.61 -15.39
N PRO A 161 -2.49 -5.63 -14.99
CA PRO A 161 -3.62 -5.66 -15.91
C PRO A 161 -3.67 -4.43 -16.81
N LEU A 162 -4.11 -4.64 -18.06
CA LEU A 162 -4.34 -3.55 -19.02
C LEU A 162 -5.70 -2.90 -18.72
N VAL A 163 -5.67 -1.66 -18.28
CA VAL A 163 -6.83 -0.83 -17.96
C VAL A 163 -7.14 0.10 -19.13
N ALA A 164 -8.42 0.27 -19.46
CA ALA A 164 -8.83 1.22 -20.49
C ALA A 164 -8.67 2.66 -20.00
N ALA A 165 -8.17 3.54 -20.87
CA ALA A 165 -8.10 4.96 -20.61
C ALA A 165 -8.28 5.77 -21.90
N THR A 166 -8.64 7.03 -21.73
CA THR A 166 -8.62 8.04 -22.79
C THR A 166 -7.49 9.03 -22.52
N VAL A 167 -6.62 9.24 -23.52
CA VAL A 167 -5.54 10.22 -23.44
C VAL A 167 -6.16 11.61 -23.40
N ARG A 168 -5.93 12.36 -22.32
CA ARG A 168 -6.35 13.76 -22.21
C ARG A 168 -5.24 14.71 -22.65
N LYS A 169 -3.99 14.38 -22.31
CA LYS A 169 -2.82 15.19 -22.64
C LYS A 169 -1.57 14.32 -22.69
N VAL A 170 -0.66 14.62 -23.62
CA VAL A 170 0.67 14.01 -23.72
C VAL A 170 1.70 15.12 -23.49
N ASP A 171 2.67 14.85 -22.62
CA ASP A 171 3.82 15.72 -22.35
C ASP A 171 5.11 14.92 -22.55
N ASP A 172 5.60 14.95 -23.78
CA ASP A 172 6.85 14.30 -24.19
C ASP A 172 8.07 14.93 -23.52
N ALA A 173 8.00 16.22 -23.16
CA ALA A 173 9.12 16.93 -22.55
C ALA A 173 9.39 16.47 -21.12
N THR A 174 8.33 16.14 -20.36
CA THR A 174 8.46 15.67 -18.97
C THR A 174 8.25 14.15 -18.80
N GLY A 175 7.93 13.45 -19.90
CA GLY A 175 7.67 12.00 -19.89
C GLY A 175 6.40 11.67 -19.13
N LYS A 176 5.35 12.47 -19.29
CA LYS A 176 4.07 12.32 -18.60
C LYS A 176 2.90 12.22 -19.58
N VAL A 177 1.88 11.47 -19.19
CA VAL A 177 0.61 11.39 -19.91
C VAL A 177 -0.53 11.57 -18.93
N THR A 178 -1.46 12.45 -19.26
CA THR A 178 -2.72 12.59 -18.53
C THR A 178 -3.73 11.64 -19.14
N LEU A 179 -4.16 10.68 -18.34
CA LEU A 179 -5.09 9.62 -18.74
C LEU A 179 -6.36 9.74 -17.91
N ASP A 180 -7.48 9.71 -18.59
CA ASP A 180 -8.80 9.49 -18.00
C ASP A 180 -9.05 7.98 -18.00
N HIS A 181 -8.74 7.34 -16.88
CA HIS A 181 -8.66 5.89 -16.78
C HIS A 181 -9.86 5.31 -16.05
N GLU A 182 -10.17 4.06 -16.37
CA GLU A 182 -11.08 3.24 -15.58
C GLU A 182 -10.40 2.74 -14.30
N THR A 183 -11.13 2.03 -13.44
CA THR A 183 -10.59 1.47 -12.20
C THR A 183 -9.33 0.64 -12.46
N ILE A 184 -8.26 0.95 -11.70
CA ILE A 184 -6.97 0.29 -11.75
C ILE A 184 -6.85 -0.65 -10.53
N PRO A 185 -7.21 -1.93 -10.65
CA PRO A 185 -7.37 -2.82 -9.51
C PRO A 185 -6.06 -3.15 -8.79
N ASN A 186 -4.92 -3.16 -9.50
CA ASN A 186 -3.63 -3.53 -8.90
C ASN A 186 -3.07 -2.47 -7.94
N ILE A 187 -3.47 -1.21 -8.08
CA ILE A 187 -3.09 -0.09 -7.21
C ILE A 187 -4.28 0.45 -6.39
N GLY A 188 -5.45 -0.18 -6.50
CA GLY A 188 -6.66 0.19 -5.74
C GLY A 188 -7.18 1.58 -6.06
N MET A 189 -7.11 2.00 -7.33
CA MET A 189 -7.49 3.36 -7.75
C MET A 189 -8.76 3.33 -8.58
N ASP A 190 -9.78 4.10 -8.19
CA ASP A 190 -11.03 4.23 -8.94
C ASP A 190 -10.85 5.02 -10.24
N ALA A 191 -11.85 4.99 -11.12
CA ALA A 191 -11.82 5.70 -12.39
C ALA A 191 -11.68 7.22 -12.18
N MET A 192 -10.58 7.81 -12.67
CA MET A 192 -10.33 9.23 -12.57
C MET A 192 -9.38 9.73 -13.67
N THR A 193 -9.21 11.05 -13.75
CA THR A 193 -8.22 11.66 -14.64
C THR A 193 -6.96 12.01 -13.86
N MET A 194 -5.84 11.36 -14.18
CA MET A 194 -4.55 11.60 -13.51
C MET A 194 -3.38 11.67 -14.49
N ALA A 195 -2.35 12.45 -14.14
CA ALA A 195 -1.10 12.50 -14.87
C ALA A 195 -0.14 11.43 -14.34
N TYR A 196 0.24 10.51 -15.22
CA TYR A 196 1.20 9.44 -14.92
C TYR A 196 2.53 9.70 -15.60
N LYS A 197 3.62 9.33 -14.92
CA LYS A 197 4.93 9.22 -15.55
C LYS A 197 5.00 7.90 -16.32
N VAL A 198 5.52 7.91 -17.53
CA VAL A 198 5.81 6.66 -18.26
C VAL A 198 7.19 6.12 -17.88
N GLN A 199 7.32 4.80 -17.83
CA GLN A 199 8.59 4.14 -17.60
C GLN A 199 9.54 4.31 -18.79
N ASP A 200 8.99 4.26 -20.00
CA ASP A 200 9.75 4.50 -21.24
C ASP A 200 9.11 5.69 -21.99
N PRO A 201 9.82 6.81 -22.19
CA PRO A 201 9.35 7.95 -22.98
C PRO A 201 8.92 7.57 -24.40
N ALA A 202 9.47 6.50 -24.99
CA ALA A 202 9.07 6.04 -26.31
C ALA A 202 7.59 5.60 -26.37
N MET A 203 6.99 5.25 -25.23
CA MET A 203 5.57 4.91 -25.12
C MET A 203 4.62 6.06 -25.46
N LEU A 204 5.08 7.30 -25.32
CA LEU A 204 4.30 8.50 -25.64
C LEU A 204 4.26 8.78 -27.14
N LYS A 205 5.27 8.28 -27.88
CA LYS A 205 5.40 8.55 -29.32
C LYS A 205 4.21 7.96 -30.06
N GLY A 206 3.47 8.85 -30.70
CA GLY A 206 2.31 8.50 -31.52
C GLY A 206 0.98 8.48 -30.76
N LEU A 207 0.96 8.72 -29.45
CA LEU A 207 -0.28 8.97 -28.72
C LEU A 207 -0.79 10.39 -28.98
N LYS A 208 -2.11 10.54 -29.14
CA LYS A 208 -2.74 11.86 -29.28
C LYS A 208 -3.82 12.08 -28.23
N PRO A 209 -4.03 13.33 -27.78
CA PRO A 209 -5.22 13.67 -26.99
C PRO A 209 -6.51 13.22 -27.69
N GLY A 210 -7.44 12.64 -26.93
CA GLY A 210 -8.68 12.02 -27.39
C GLY A 210 -8.57 10.54 -27.74
N GLU A 211 -7.36 9.96 -27.75
CA GLU A 211 -7.15 8.57 -28.15
C GLU A 211 -7.50 7.58 -27.04
N LYS A 212 -8.20 6.50 -27.38
CA LYS A 212 -8.45 5.40 -26.45
C LYS A 212 -7.24 4.47 -26.44
N VAL A 213 -6.77 4.16 -25.25
CA VAL A 213 -5.60 3.33 -25.00
C VAL A 213 -5.93 2.29 -23.94
N ARG A 214 -5.15 1.21 -23.93
CA ARG A 214 -5.04 0.31 -22.79
C ARG A 214 -3.66 0.48 -22.19
N PHE A 215 -3.58 0.74 -20.90
CA PHE A 215 -2.33 0.96 -20.21
C PHE A 215 -2.23 0.10 -18.95
N SER A 216 -1.01 -0.16 -18.54
CA SER A 216 -0.70 -0.83 -17.29
C SER A 216 0.13 0.13 -16.45
N ALA A 217 -0.25 0.31 -15.21
CA ALA A 217 0.47 1.14 -14.24
C ALA A 217 0.83 0.30 -13.03
N ASP A 218 2.02 0.53 -12.49
CA ASP A 218 2.54 -0.16 -11.34
C ASP A 218 3.26 0.83 -10.42
N ARG A 219 3.48 0.43 -9.16
CA ARG A 219 4.26 1.22 -8.20
C ARG A 219 5.74 0.90 -8.38
N VAL A 220 6.44 1.76 -9.11
CA VAL A 220 7.88 1.66 -9.34
C VAL A 220 8.58 2.66 -8.42
N ASN A 221 9.48 2.18 -7.55
CA ASN A 221 10.23 3.01 -6.60
C ASN A 221 9.32 3.90 -5.72
N GLY A 222 8.19 3.37 -5.27
CA GLY A 222 7.20 4.10 -4.45
C GLY A 222 6.29 5.05 -5.22
N SER A 223 6.52 5.29 -6.52
CA SER A 223 5.70 6.16 -7.38
C SER A 223 4.89 5.38 -8.40
N ILE A 224 3.70 5.86 -8.77
CA ILE A 224 2.88 5.22 -9.81
C ILE A 224 3.43 5.59 -11.19
N ALA A 225 3.81 4.58 -11.97
CA ALA A 225 4.34 4.75 -13.32
C ALA A 225 3.65 3.81 -14.31
N VAL A 226 3.42 4.30 -15.53
CA VAL A 226 2.90 3.49 -16.64
C VAL A 226 4.03 2.60 -17.16
N THR A 227 3.88 1.30 -16.99
CA THR A 227 4.84 0.27 -17.41
C THR A 227 4.53 -0.28 -18.80
N ARG A 228 3.32 -0.05 -19.31
CA ARG A 228 2.92 -0.41 -20.68
C ARG A 228 1.78 0.47 -21.15
N ILE A 229 1.81 0.88 -22.41
CA ILE A 229 0.67 1.51 -23.08
C ILE A 229 0.50 0.94 -24.47
N GLN A 230 -0.74 0.71 -24.88
CA GLN A 230 -1.11 0.17 -26.16
C GLN A 230 -2.32 0.94 -26.67
N LYS A 231 -2.37 1.25 -27.96
CA LYS A 231 -3.56 1.86 -28.56
C LYS A 231 -4.70 0.84 -28.52
N ALA A 232 -5.86 1.26 -28.07
CA ALA A 232 -7.06 0.45 -28.23
C ALA A 232 -7.39 0.47 -29.73
N ARG A 233 -7.19 -0.67 -30.40
CA ARG A 233 -7.60 -0.83 -31.79
C ARG A 233 -9.12 -0.70 -31.94
#